data_AF-A0A7J2KBG2-F1
#
_entry.id   AF-A0A7J2KBG2-F1
#
_cell.length_a   1.000
_cell.length_b   1.000
_cell.length_c   1.000
_cell.angle_alpha   90.00
_cell.angle_beta   90.00
_cell.angle_gamma   90.00
#
_symmetry.space_group_name_H-M   'P 1'
#
loop_
_entity.id
_entity.type
_entity.pdbx_description
1 polymer ?
#
loop_
_entity_poly.entity_id
_entity_poly.type
_entity_poly.pdbx_seq_one_letter_code
_entity_poly.pdbx_strand_id
1 'polypeptide(L)'
;MVIQASLLLEDKAILPDNPKRIISLTPSITDTLVMLGLLNRIVGVSSFCKIYVPMVKDKPIVGSYMNVNWDKINELDPDLILLGMGVQSKLIRMFLEKGYNV
;
A
#
# COMPACT_ATOMS: atom_id res chain seq x y z
N MET A 1 1.42 -35.94 -7.72
CA MET A 1 2.87 -35.83 -7.51
C MET A 1 3.45 -35.14 -8.73
N VAL A 2 3.56 -33.81 -8.68
CA VAL A 2 4.32 -32.98 -9.62
C VAL A 2 5.12 -32.00 -8.77
N ILE A 3 6.34 -31.78 -9.23
CA ILE A 3 7.50 -31.37 -8.46
C ILE A 3 7.56 -29.84 -8.32
N GLN A 4 8.07 -29.43 -7.17
CA GLN A 4 8.34 -28.10 -6.67
C GLN A 4 9.39 -27.33 -7.52
N ALA A 5 9.06 -26.11 -7.98
CA ALA A 5 10.01 -24.99 -8.18
C ALA A 5 9.31 -23.73 -8.74
N SER A 6 9.01 -22.74 -7.88
CA SER A 6 9.05 -21.29 -8.18
C SER A 6 8.48 -20.48 -7.02
N LEU A 7 9.31 -20.25 -5.99
CA LEU A 7 9.12 -19.12 -5.08
C LEU A 7 9.29 -17.84 -5.94
N LEU A 8 8.21 -17.05 -6.15
CA LEU A 8 8.19 -15.58 -6.06
C LEU A 8 6.99 -14.87 -6.72
N LEU A 9 6.17 -15.50 -7.57
CA LEU A 9 5.12 -14.76 -8.33
C LEU A 9 3.85 -15.61 -8.64
N GLU A 10 3.25 -16.27 -7.65
CA GLU A 10 1.98 -17.00 -7.87
C GLU A 10 0.77 -16.46 -7.09
N ASP A 11 0.93 -15.46 -6.24
CA ASP A 11 -0.21 -14.70 -5.73
C ASP A 11 -0.58 -13.63 -6.76
N LYS A 12 -1.45 -13.97 -7.72
CA LYS A 12 -2.09 -12.98 -8.58
C LYS A 12 -2.94 -12.06 -7.70
N ALA A 13 -2.38 -10.94 -7.25
CA ALA A 13 -3.18 -9.85 -6.70
C ALA A 13 -4.17 -9.40 -7.78
N ILE A 14 -5.47 -9.45 -7.47
CA ILE A 14 -6.51 -8.95 -8.37
C ILE A 14 -6.46 -7.43 -8.27
N LEU A 15 -5.77 -6.79 -9.22
CA LEU A 15 -5.73 -5.34 -9.26
C LEU A 15 -7.09 -4.80 -9.70
N PRO A 16 -7.66 -3.80 -9.00
CA PRO A 16 -8.84 -3.13 -9.48
C PRO A 16 -8.52 -2.37 -10.79
N ASP A 17 -9.42 -2.39 -11.77
CA ASP A 17 -9.23 -1.70 -13.05
C ASP A 17 -9.01 -0.18 -12.90
N ASN A 18 -9.52 0.41 -11.81
CA ASN A 18 -9.46 1.85 -11.57
C ASN A 18 -9.49 2.19 -10.07
N PRO A 19 -8.39 1.97 -9.32
CA PRO A 19 -8.33 2.23 -7.89
C PRO A 19 -8.68 3.68 -7.58
N LYS A 20 -9.53 3.88 -6.58
CA LYS A 20 -10.08 5.17 -6.11
C LYS A 20 -9.68 5.49 -4.68
N ARG A 21 -9.32 4.48 -3.88
CA ARG A 21 -9.03 4.59 -2.45
C ARG A 21 -7.69 3.93 -2.15
N ILE A 22 -6.63 4.66 -2.44
CA ILE A 22 -5.25 4.19 -2.37
C ILE A 22 -4.64 4.52 -1.01
N ILE A 23 -4.06 3.53 -0.35
CA ILE A 23 -3.08 3.75 0.71
C ILE A 23 -1.68 3.65 0.11
N SER A 24 -0.77 4.57 0.46
CA SER A 24 0.64 4.48 0.05
C SER A 24 1.56 4.52 1.27
N LEU A 25 2.37 3.48 1.44
CA LEU A 25 3.26 3.33 2.60
C LEU A 25 4.71 3.73 2.31
N THR A 26 5.03 4.07 1.06
CA THR A 26 6.39 4.40 0.61
C THR A 26 6.45 5.82 0.01
N PRO A 27 7.36 6.70 0.48
CA PRO A 27 7.44 8.08 0.01
C PRO A 27 7.59 8.23 -1.51
N SER A 28 8.45 7.45 -2.15
CA SER A 28 8.66 7.52 -3.61
C SER A 28 7.41 7.15 -4.41
N ILE A 29 6.64 6.17 -3.92
CA ILE A 29 5.36 5.80 -4.54
C ILE A 29 4.34 6.92 -4.33
N THR A 30 4.27 7.46 -3.11
CA THR A 30 3.36 8.57 -2.79
C THR A 30 3.64 9.79 -3.67
N ASP A 31 4.91 10.15 -3.84
CA ASP A 31 5.34 11.27 -4.68
C ASP A 31 4.96 11.04 -6.15
N THR A 32 5.18 9.82 -6.66
CA THR A 32 4.77 9.43 -8.02
C THR A 32 3.26 9.58 -8.23
N LEU A 33 2.43 9.10 -7.29
CA LEU A 33 0.97 9.25 -7.37
C LEU A 33 0.56 10.73 -7.41
N VAL A 34 1.23 11.56 -6.63
CA VAL A 34 1.00 13.01 -6.60
C VAL A 34 1.35 13.64 -7.96
N MET A 35 2.52 13.31 -8.53
CA MET A 35 2.94 13.79 -9.86
C MET A 35 1.97 13.37 -10.97
N LEU A 36 1.33 12.21 -10.84
CA LEU A 36 0.30 11.72 -11.77
C LEU A 36 -1.08 12.37 -11.56
N GLY A 37 -1.22 13.34 -10.66
CA GLY A 37 -2.49 13.99 -10.37
C GLY A 37 -3.47 13.12 -9.57
N LEU A 38 -2.99 12.06 -8.90
CA LEU A 38 -3.81 11.09 -8.17
C LEU A 38 -3.95 11.40 -6.68
N LEU A 39 -3.56 12.59 -6.23
CA LEU A 39 -3.63 13.00 -4.81
C LEU A 39 -5.01 12.77 -4.17
N ASN A 40 -6.08 13.01 -4.92
CA ASN A 40 -7.46 12.82 -4.45
C ASN A 40 -7.82 11.36 -4.20
N ARG A 41 -7.08 10.42 -4.80
CA ARG A 41 -7.27 8.97 -4.60
C ARG A 41 -6.51 8.45 -3.39
N ILE A 42 -5.56 9.21 -2.86
CA ILE A 42 -4.80 8.81 -1.68
C ILE A 42 -5.68 9.03 -0.44
N VAL A 43 -6.06 7.95 0.24
CA VAL A 43 -6.90 8.00 1.45
C VAL A 43 -6.10 7.83 2.73
N GLY A 44 -4.87 7.30 2.67
CA GLY A 44 -4.00 7.16 3.83
C GLY A 44 -2.53 6.99 3.45
N VAL A 45 -1.63 7.38 4.34
CA VAL A 45 -0.19 7.33 4.10
C VAL A 45 0.61 6.87 5.31
N SER A 46 1.85 6.41 5.13
CA SER A 46 2.75 6.19 6.27
C SER A 46 3.26 7.51 6.87
N SER A 47 3.74 7.46 8.11
CA SER A 47 4.35 8.62 8.78
C SER A 47 5.51 9.22 7.99
N PHE A 48 6.29 8.38 7.30
CA PHE A 48 7.39 8.82 6.45
C PHE A 48 6.91 9.55 5.20
N CYS A 49 5.85 9.06 4.56
CA CYS A 49 5.26 9.75 3.41
C CYS A 49 4.80 11.16 3.78
N LYS A 50 4.19 11.31 4.96
CA LYS A 50 3.76 12.62 5.46
C LYS A 50 4.92 13.59 5.71
N ILE A 51 6.09 13.07 6.12
CA ILE A 51 7.32 13.86 6.34
C ILE A 51 7.94 14.29 5.00
N TYR A 52 8.03 13.37 4.03
CA TYR A 52 8.79 13.58 2.80
C TYR A 52 7.98 14.07 1.59
N VAL A 53 6.64 13.99 1.64
CA VAL A 53 5.76 14.41 0.55
C VAL A 53 4.77 15.45 1.07
N PRO A 54 5.08 16.77 0.94
CA PRO A 54 4.28 17.84 1.55
C PRO A 54 2.80 17.85 1.12
N MET A 55 2.51 17.39 -0.10
CA MET A 55 1.14 17.39 -0.65
C MET A 55 0.19 16.42 0.07
N VAL A 56 0.70 15.45 0.84
CA VAL A 56 -0.12 14.51 1.62
C VAL A 56 -0.14 14.85 3.11
N LYS A 57 0.28 16.05 3.51
CA LYS A 57 0.32 16.48 4.93
C LYS A 57 -1.04 16.37 5.63
N ASP A 58 -2.15 16.50 4.89
CA ASP A 58 -3.50 16.43 5.46
C ASP A 58 -4.08 15.01 5.43
N LYS A 59 -3.37 14.05 4.82
CA LYS A 59 -3.80 12.64 4.80
C LYS A 59 -3.58 11.98 6.17
N PRO A 60 -4.46 11.04 6.55
CA PRO A 60 -4.32 10.30 7.80
C PRO A 60 -3.11 9.37 7.75
N ILE A 61 -2.43 9.26 8.89
CA ILE A 61 -1.33 8.30 9.06
C ILE A 61 -1.92 6.94 9.41
N VAL A 62 -1.62 5.93 8.60
CA VAL A 62 -2.07 4.54 8.77
C VAL A 62 -0.98 3.61 9.29
N GLY A 63 0.24 4.09 9.45
CA GLY A 63 1.36 3.28 9.91
C GLY A 63 2.71 3.99 9.80
N SER A 64 3.77 3.27 10.15
CA SER A 64 5.16 3.61 9.88
C SER A 64 5.68 2.75 8.72
N TYR A 65 6.98 2.54 8.63
CA TYR A 65 7.60 1.78 7.53
C TYR A 65 7.36 0.26 7.62
N MET A 66 7.26 -0.31 8.82
CA MET A 66 7.10 -1.77 9.00
C MET A 66 5.83 -2.15 9.79
N ASN A 67 5.16 -1.19 10.40
CA ASN A 67 4.00 -1.42 11.24
C ASN A 67 2.83 -0.58 10.75
N VAL A 68 1.64 -1.17 10.72
CA VAL A 68 0.40 -0.50 10.31
C VAL A 68 -0.65 -0.59 11.39
N ASN A 69 -1.56 0.38 11.40
CA ASN A 69 -2.77 0.37 12.21
C ASN A 69 -3.90 -0.25 11.38
N TRP A 70 -4.21 -1.52 11.65
CA TRP A 70 -5.22 -2.27 10.92
C TRP A 70 -6.62 -1.67 11.03
N ASP A 71 -6.99 -1.14 12.20
CA ASP A 71 -8.31 -0.53 12.40
C ASP A 71 -8.50 0.69 11.51
N LYS A 72 -7.47 1.55 11.41
CA LYS A 72 -7.48 2.70 10.49
C LYS A 72 -7.51 2.28 9.03
N ILE A 73 -6.78 1.22 8.66
CA ILE A 73 -6.80 0.71 7.29
C ILE A 73 -8.21 0.22 6.95
N ASN A 74 -8.85 -0.53 7.85
CA ASN A 74 -10.24 -0.97 7.69
C ASN A 74 -11.23 0.19 7.59
N GLU A 75 -11.11 1.19 8.47
CA GLU A 75 -11.96 2.39 8.46
C GLU A 75 -11.84 3.18 7.15
N LEU A 76 -10.64 3.24 6.59
CA LEU A 76 -10.39 3.93 5.32
C LEU A 76 -10.82 3.13 4.09
N ASP A 77 -11.19 1.86 4.23
CA ASP A 77 -11.71 1.01 3.15
C ASP A 77 -10.94 1.17 1.81
N PRO A 78 -9.63 0.86 1.78
CA PRO A 78 -8.83 1.02 0.57
C PRO A 78 -9.12 -0.08 -0.44
N ASP A 79 -9.13 0.28 -1.73
CA ASP A 79 -9.22 -0.67 -2.83
C ASP A 79 -7.84 -1.10 -3.37
N LEU A 80 -6.78 -0.38 -3.00
CA LEU A 80 -5.39 -0.69 -3.33
C LEU A 80 -4.43 -0.15 -2.25
N ILE A 81 -3.45 -0.95 -1.83
CA ILE A 81 -2.41 -0.53 -0.89
C ILE A 81 -1.06 -0.69 -1.58
N LEU A 82 -0.29 0.38 -1.71
CA LEU A 82 1.01 0.36 -2.37
C LEU A 82 2.16 0.48 -1.37
N LEU A 83 3.10 -0.44 -1.45
CA LEU A 83 4.27 -0.55 -0.56
C LEU A 83 5.52 -1.00 -1.34
N GLY A 84 6.69 -0.77 -0.74
CA GLY A 84 7.98 -1.12 -1.35
C GLY A 84 8.34 -2.60 -1.15
N MET A 85 9.02 -3.20 -2.11
CA MET A 85 9.56 -4.57 -1.97
C MET A 85 10.77 -4.61 -1.00
N GLY A 86 11.16 -5.82 -0.58
CA GLY A 86 12.31 -6.02 0.30
C GLY A 86 11.91 -6.00 1.77
N VAL A 87 12.22 -4.91 2.49
CA VAL A 87 11.98 -4.83 3.95
C VAL A 87 10.50 -5.00 4.31
N GLN A 88 9.57 -4.52 3.47
CA GLN A 88 8.13 -4.67 3.72
C GLN A 88 7.56 -6.01 3.23
N SER A 89 8.37 -6.99 2.80
CA SER A 89 7.85 -8.27 2.26
C SER A 89 6.96 -9.02 3.25
N LYS A 90 7.24 -8.91 4.56
CA LYS A 90 6.36 -9.48 5.60
C LYS A 90 5.00 -8.80 5.63
N LEU A 91 4.98 -7.47 5.48
CA LEU A 91 3.75 -6.69 5.48
C LEU A 91 2.92 -6.96 4.22
N ILE A 92 3.55 -7.12 3.05
CA ILE A 92 2.89 -7.56 1.81
C ILE A 92 2.11 -8.87 2.06
N ARG A 93 2.77 -9.88 2.64
CA ARG A 93 2.12 -11.16 2.96
C ARG A 93 0.93 -11.00 3.89
N MET A 94 1.07 -10.18 4.94
CA MET A 94 -0.03 -9.92 5.88
C MET A 94 -1.23 -9.25 5.21
N PHE A 95 -1.01 -8.35 4.25
CA PHE A 95 -2.09 -7.73 3.48
C PHE A 95 -2.78 -8.74 2.55
N LEU A 96 -2.02 -9.58 1.84
CA LEU A 96 -2.55 -10.64 1.00
C LEU A 96 -3.38 -11.66 1.81
N GLU A 97 -2.86 -12.10 2.96
CA GLU A 97 -3.56 -13.02 3.89
C GLU A 97 -4.90 -12.44 4.40
N LYS A 98 -5.00 -11.11 4.46
CA LYS A 98 -6.21 -10.39 4.88
C LYS A 98 -7.12 -10.00 3.70
N GLY A 99 -6.76 -10.37 2.47
CA GLY A 99 -7.57 -10.14 1.28
C GLY A 99 -7.50 -8.72 0.71
N TYR A 100 -6.47 -7.94 1.04
CA TYR A 100 -6.24 -6.64 0.40
C TYR A 100 -5.51 -6.80 -0.93
N ASN A 101 -5.76 -5.86 -1.84
CA ASN A 101 -4.99 -5.70 -3.07
C ASN A 101 -3.71 -4.92 -2.76
N VAL A 102 -2.55 -5.50 -3.03
CA VAL A 102 -1.20 -4.91 -2.82
C VAL A 102 -0.30 -5.01 -4.03
#